data_AF-A0AAP6CQ20-F1
#
_entry.id   AF-A0AAP6CQ20-F1
#
_cell.length_a   1.000
_cell.length_b   1.000
_cell.length_c   1.000
_cell.angle_alpha   90.00
_cell.angle_beta   90.00
_cell.angle_gamma   90.00
#
_symmetry.space_group_name_H-M   'P 1'
#
loop_
_entity.id
_entity.type
_entity.pdbx_description
1 polymer ?
#
loop_
_entity_poly.entity_id
_entity_poly.type
_entity_poly.pdbx_seq_one_letter_code
_entity_poly.pdbx_strand_id
1 'polypeptide(L)'
;MSQLSNKALLILGENSDEFSPGLLIVKNNGSQNPTVSHAVKDINTVIEVASSNIVDAIQHPPKAPFLSSSLITALISTTCAATAAFIYNKIHWHSVVNRETKTKLLESISDVVNELRADAISYWLKGYSKKSAKSLLEEEMRIKAGLSIINSTITIYVSKISKRKRKEIEPKLRAFHNELFDIITGDDFETLGRKQDKGKVSVISTKCVAFRVLLNTIKV
;
A
#
# COMPACT_ATOMS: atom_id res chain seq x y z
N MET A 1 50.92 -5.19 23.86
CA MET A 1 51.70 -4.70 22.70
C MET A 1 51.25 -5.48 21.48
N SER A 2 50.06 -5.31 20.87
CA SER A 2 49.17 -4.17 20.60
C SER A 2 49.75 -3.10 19.68
N GLN A 3 49.50 -3.26 18.39
CA GLN A 3 48.99 -2.25 17.44
C GLN A 3 48.28 -3.07 16.33
N LEU A 4 46.95 -3.09 16.09
CA LEU A 4 45.91 -2.04 16.11
C LEU A 4 46.44 -0.79 15.38
N SER A 5 45.86 -0.30 14.28
CA SER A 5 44.42 -0.17 14.08
C SER A 5 44.12 0.45 12.70
N ASN A 6 43.02 -0.01 12.13
CA ASN A 6 42.00 0.75 11.39
C ASN A 6 42.28 1.43 10.03
N LYS A 7 41.68 0.78 9.02
CA LYS A 7 40.67 1.35 8.10
C LYS A 7 40.08 2.71 8.47
N ALA A 8 40.02 3.60 7.47
CA ALA A 8 38.86 4.40 7.04
C ALA A 8 39.17 4.83 5.58
N LEU A 9 38.47 4.48 4.50
CA LEU A 9 37.05 4.53 4.13
C LEU A 9 36.49 5.96 3.95
N LEU A 10 36.25 6.29 2.66
CA LEU A 10 35.23 7.20 2.08
C LEU A 10 35.38 8.71 2.44
N ILE A 11 35.16 9.71 1.56
CA ILE A 11 33.98 10.02 0.75
C ILE A 11 34.36 11.02 -0.37
N LEU A 12 33.61 10.93 -1.49
CA LEU A 12 33.26 11.90 -2.55
C LEU A 12 33.66 13.38 -2.41
N GLY A 13 33.83 13.99 -3.60
CA GLY A 13 33.72 15.42 -3.88
C GLY A 13 34.69 15.79 -5.01
N GLU A 14 34.39 15.46 -6.26
CA GLU A 14 33.69 16.35 -7.20
C GLU A 14 34.35 17.74 -7.32
N ASN A 15 34.85 18.01 -8.53
CA ASN A 15 35.11 19.33 -9.10
C ASN A 15 36.12 20.22 -8.37
N SER A 16 37.33 20.29 -8.93
CA SER A 16 37.81 21.55 -9.52
C SER A 16 39.18 21.35 -10.13
N ASP A 17 39.34 21.91 -11.32
CA ASP A 17 40.61 22.35 -11.87
C ASP A 17 41.58 22.80 -10.78
N GLU A 18 42.78 22.24 -10.73
CA GLU A 18 44.00 23.03 -10.54
C GLU A 18 45.26 22.19 -10.75
N PHE A 19 46.04 22.64 -11.72
CA PHE A 19 47.42 22.26 -11.97
C PHE A 19 48.26 22.58 -10.72
N SER A 20 48.93 21.60 -10.13
CA SER A 20 49.98 21.83 -9.12
C SER A 20 51.35 21.51 -9.71
N PRO A 21 52.17 22.52 -10.06
CA PRO A 21 53.51 22.32 -10.56
C PRO A 21 54.46 22.23 -9.36
N GLY A 22 54.98 21.03 -9.08
CA GLY A 22 56.04 20.95 -8.08
C GLY A 22 56.29 19.56 -7.52
N LEU A 23 56.91 18.68 -8.30
CA LEU A 23 57.87 17.74 -7.74
C LEU A 23 58.78 17.15 -8.85
N LEU A 24 59.73 17.94 -9.34
CA LEU A 24 60.89 17.41 -10.06
C LEU A 24 61.99 17.12 -9.04
N ILE A 25 62.15 15.84 -8.68
CA ILE A 25 63.35 15.38 -7.97
C ILE A 25 64.39 15.07 -9.03
N VAL A 26 65.26 16.05 -9.33
CA VAL A 26 66.49 15.83 -10.09
C VAL A 26 67.59 15.46 -9.11
N LYS A 27 67.98 14.18 -9.08
CA LYS A 27 69.17 13.72 -8.38
C LYS A 27 70.41 14.13 -9.18
N ASN A 28 70.98 15.27 -8.81
CA ASN A 28 72.24 15.77 -9.36
C ASN A 28 73.43 15.06 -8.70
N ASN A 29 73.99 14.05 -9.37
CA ASN A 29 75.34 13.57 -9.10
C ASN A 29 76.26 14.15 -10.17
N GLY A 30 76.95 15.24 -9.83
CA GLY A 30 77.88 15.89 -10.73
C GLY A 30 79.11 15.03 -11.00
N SER A 31 79.52 14.96 -12.26
CA SER A 31 80.88 15.25 -12.74
C SER A 31 80.99 14.93 -14.24
N GLN A 32 81.49 15.93 -14.99
CA GLN A 32 81.93 15.91 -16.40
C GLN A 32 80.86 16.11 -17.50
N ASN A 33 80.90 17.30 -18.11
CA ASN A 33 80.48 17.56 -19.50
C ASN A 33 81.19 16.55 -20.43
N PRO A 34 80.52 16.04 -21.49
CA PRO A 34 80.04 16.88 -22.60
C PRO A 34 78.67 16.43 -23.18
N THR A 35 78.30 17.03 -24.32
CA THR A 35 77.24 16.61 -25.26
C THR A 35 75.79 16.97 -24.95
N VAL A 36 75.51 18.27 -25.03
CA VAL A 36 74.17 18.85 -25.28
C VAL A 36 73.54 18.36 -26.62
N SER A 37 74.28 17.67 -27.49
CA SER A 37 73.78 17.19 -28.80
C SER A 37 72.99 15.87 -28.76
N HIS A 38 73.11 15.04 -27.72
CA HIS A 38 72.41 13.74 -27.67
C HIS A 38 71.00 13.87 -27.06
N ALA A 39 70.87 14.64 -25.97
CA ALA A 39 69.57 14.93 -25.35
C ALA A 39 68.61 15.68 -26.29
N VAL A 40 69.14 16.54 -27.17
CA VAL A 40 68.32 17.26 -28.17
C VAL A 40 67.82 16.32 -29.27
N LYS A 41 68.61 15.29 -29.65
CA LYS A 41 68.14 14.25 -30.60
C LYS A 41 67.02 13.43 -29.99
N ASP A 42 67.16 13.03 -28.72
CA ASP A 42 66.11 12.29 -28.02
C ASP A 42 64.83 13.13 -27.87
N ILE A 43 64.95 14.40 -27.49
CA ILE A 43 63.80 15.32 -27.40
C ILE A 43 63.12 15.50 -28.76
N ASN A 44 63.89 15.66 -29.85
CA ASN A 44 63.32 15.78 -31.18
C ASN A 44 62.58 14.51 -31.61
N THR A 45 63.11 13.32 -31.30
CA THR A 45 62.40 12.05 -31.56
C THR A 45 61.16 11.89 -30.70
N VAL A 46 61.18 12.34 -29.43
CA VAL A 46 60.01 12.32 -28.55
C VAL A 46 58.93 13.29 -29.03
N ILE A 47 59.32 14.47 -29.50
CA ILE A 47 58.41 15.46 -30.09
C ILE A 47 57.81 14.92 -31.40
N GLU A 48 58.60 14.25 -32.23
CA GLU A 48 58.14 13.67 -33.49
C GLU A 48 57.17 12.49 -33.27
N VAL A 49 57.44 11.64 -32.28
CA VAL A 49 56.53 10.58 -31.83
C VAL A 49 55.26 11.17 -31.21
N ALA A 50 55.37 12.20 -30.37
CA ALA A 50 54.21 12.86 -29.79
C ALA A 50 53.36 13.57 -30.87
N SER A 51 54.01 14.24 -31.83
CA SER A 51 53.36 14.92 -32.95
C SER A 51 52.66 13.94 -33.88
N SER A 52 53.32 12.83 -34.24
CA SER A 52 52.69 11.77 -35.03
C SER A 52 51.52 11.10 -34.29
N ASN A 53 51.62 10.87 -32.99
CA ASN A 53 50.51 10.37 -32.17
C ASN A 53 49.34 11.37 -32.11
N ILE A 54 49.62 12.67 -32.06
CA ILE A 54 48.58 13.72 -32.09
C ILE A 54 47.93 13.77 -33.46
N VAL A 55 48.71 13.75 -34.54
CA VAL A 55 48.21 13.74 -35.92
C VAL A 55 47.38 12.48 -36.18
N ASP A 56 47.83 11.32 -35.69
CA ASP A 56 47.09 10.07 -35.80
C ASP A 56 45.78 10.10 -34.99
N ALA A 57 45.80 10.67 -33.78
CA ALA A 57 44.59 10.87 -32.98
C ALA A 57 43.60 11.90 -33.59
N ILE A 58 44.08 12.88 -34.36
CA ILE A 58 43.25 13.85 -35.08
C ILE A 58 42.67 13.23 -36.36
N GLN A 59 43.45 12.42 -37.08
CA GLN A 59 43.01 11.73 -38.30
C GLN A 59 42.08 10.55 -37.98
N HIS A 60 42.27 9.91 -36.82
CA HIS A 60 41.48 8.79 -36.31
C HIS A 60 40.92 9.13 -34.91
N PRO A 61 39.97 10.07 -34.79
CA PRO A 61 39.38 10.38 -33.50
C PRO A 61 38.81 9.10 -32.88
N PRO A 62 39.09 8.81 -31.59
CA PRO A 62 38.57 7.63 -30.96
C PRO A 62 37.06 7.66 -31.08
N LYS A 63 36.49 6.68 -31.79
CA LYS A 63 35.04 6.52 -31.91
C LYS A 63 34.50 6.28 -30.51
N ALA A 64 34.03 7.33 -29.85
CA ALA A 64 33.31 7.18 -28.60
C ALA A 64 32.19 6.16 -28.85
N PRO A 65 32.07 5.09 -28.05
CA PRO A 65 30.97 4.17 -28.23
C PRO A 65 29.69 4.97 -28.03
N PHE A 66 28.90 5.12 -29.09
CA PHE A 66 27.67 5.94 -29.13
C PHE A 66 26.64 5.51 -28.06
N LEU A 67 26.82 4.34 -27.44
CA LEU A 67 26.14 3.89 -26.23
C LEU A 67 27.15 3.13 -25.36
N SER A 68 27.47 3.62 -24.16
CA SER A 68 28.25 2.84 -23.20
C SER A 68 27.38 1.70 -22.65
N SER A 69 27.96 0.53 -22.41
CA SER A 69 27.24 -0.61 -21.80
C SER A 69 26.60 -0.23 -20.47
N SER A 70 27.20 0.71 -19.74
CA SER A 70 26.67 1.29 -18.50
C SER A 70 25.37 2.06 -18.74
N LEU A 71 25.27 2.85 -19.81
CA LEU A 71 24.06 3.60 -20.16
C LEU A 71 22.93 2.66 -20.61
N ILE A 72 23.24 1.64 -21.41
CA ILE A 72 22.27 0.62 -21.82
C ILE A 72 21.76 -0.14 -20.59
N THR A 73 22.66 -0.55 -19.69
CA THR A 73 22.30 -1.25 -18.45
C THR A 73 21.47 -0.36 -17.53
N ALA A 74 21.79 0.93 -17.41
CA ALA A 74 21.01 1.89 -16.64
C ALA A 74 19.61 2.09 -17.23
N LEU A 75 19.47 2.14 -18.55
CA LEU A 75 18.18 2.22 -19.25
C LEU A 75 17.33 0.97 -19.02
N ILE A 76 17.92 -0.22 -19.16
CA ILE A 76 17.22 -1.50 -18.89
C ILE A 76 16.83 -1.57 -17.42
N SER A 77 17.73 -1.23 -16.50
CA SER A 77 17.44 -1.23 -15.06
C SER A 77 16.32 -0.25 -14.71
N THR A 78 16.32 0.95 -15.30
CA THR A 78 15.30 1.97 -15.05
C THR A 78 13.94 1.54 -15.60
N THR A 79 13.90 0.97 -16.81
CA THR A 79 12.65 0.48 -17.41
C THR A 79 12.09 -0.72 -16.66
N CYS A 80 12.93 -1.65 -16.21
CA CYS A 80 12.52 -2.74 -15.33
C CYS A 80 11.98 -2.23 -13.99
N ALA A 81 12.68 -1.28 -13.35
CA ALA A 81 12.24 -0.68 -12.09
C ALA A 81 10.91 0.07 -12.24
N ALA A 82 10.75 0.87 -13.30
CA ALA A 82 9.51 1.58 -13.59
C ALA A 82 8.35 0.61 -13.86
N THR A 83 8.60 -0.48 -14.59
CA THR A 83 7.59 -1.51 -14.87
C THR A 83 7.18 -2.24 -13.59
N ALA A 84 8.14 -2.60 -12.74
CA ALA A 84 7.87 -3.21 -11.44
C ALA A 84 7.05 -2.28 -10.54
N ALA A 85 7.42 -1.00 -10.46
CA ALA A 85 6.69 0.01 -9.70
C ALA A 85 5.26 0.20 -10.22
N PHE A 86 5.06 0.21 -11.54
CA PHE A 86 3.74 0.31 -12.15
C PHE A 86 2.84 -0.90 -11.80
N ILE A 87 3.36 -2.11 -11.94
CA ILE A 87 2.64 -3.34 -11.60
C ILE A 87 2.29 -3.35 -10.10
N TYR A 88 3.25 -3.00 -9.25
CA TYR A 88 3.04 -2.89 -7.81
C TYR A 88 1.92 -1.89 -7.49
N ASN A 89 1.99 -0.66 -8.02
CA ASN A 89 1.00 0.38 -7.78
C ASN A 89 -0.40 -0.05 -8.23
N LYS A 90 -0.50 -0.72 -9.39
CA LYS A 90 -1.77 -1.25 -9.90
C LYS A 90 -2.36 -2.32 -8.98
N ILE A 91 -1.55 -3.29 -8.55
CA ILE A 91 -1.99 -4.36 -7.64
C ILE A 91 -2.37 -3.78 -6.27
N HIS A 92 -1.54 -2.88 -5.75
CA HIS A 92 -1.77 -2.19 -4.50
C HIS A 92 -3.11 -1.44 -4.52
N TRP A 93 -3.36 -0.62 -5.54
CA TRP A 93 -4.61 0.12 -5.67
C TRP A 93 -5.82 -0.80 -5.74
N HIS A 94 -5.74 -1.87 -6.55
CA HIS A 94 -6.83 -2.84 -6.64
C HIS A 94 -7.09 -3.56 -5.30
N SER A 95 -6.04 -3.88 -4.56
CA SER A 95 -6.13 -4.49 -3.23
C SER A 95 -6.78 -3.55 -2.21
N VAL A 96 -6.33 -2.29 -2.18
CA VAL A 96 -6.86 -1.24 -1.29
C VAL A 96 -8.34 -1.00 -1.57
N VAL A 97 -8.73 -0.75 -2.82
CA VAL A 97 -10.13 -0.50 -3.20
C VAL A 97 -11.02 -1.70 -2.85
N ASN A 98 -10.56 -2.93 -3.08
CA ASN A 98 -11.31 -4.12 -2.72
C ASN A 98 -11.47 -4.27 -1.20
N ARG A 99 -10.45 -3.92 -0.41
CA ARG A 99 -10.50 -3.95 1.05
C ARG A 99 -11.47 -2.89 1.56
N GLU A 100 -11.34 -1.65 1.09
CA GLU A 100 -12.24 -0.55 1.47
C GLU A 100 -13.70 -0.87 1.15
N THR A 101 -13.98 -1.39 -0.05
CA THR A 101 -15.35 -1.76 -0.45
C THR A 101 -15.95 -2.80 0.50
N LYS A 102 -15.16 -3.80 0.91
CA LYS A 102 -15.60 -4.82 1.88
C LYS A 102 -15.86 -4.21 3.26
N THR A 103 -14.97 -3.34 3.73
CA THR A 103 -15.13 -2.66 5.02
C THR A 103 -16.37 -1.77 5.03
N LYS A 104 -16.60 -0.99 3.96
CA LYS A 104 -17.79 -0.14 3.78
C LYS A 104 -19.09 -0.94 3.80
N LEU A 105 -19.11 -2.14 3.20
CA LEU A 105 -20.28 -3.02 3.28
C LEU A 105 -20.55 -3.50 4.71
N LEU A 106 -19.50 -3.88 5.46
CA LEU A 106 -19.66 -4.30 6.86
C LEU A 106 -20.06 -3.13 7.78
N GLU A 107 -19.57 -1.94 7.49
CA GLU A 107 -19.97 -0.71 8.18
C GLU A 107 -21.44 -0.38 7.90
N SER A 108 -21.86 -0.43 6.64
CA SER A 108 -23.27 -0.27 6.26
C SER A 108 -24.18 -1.29 6.97
N ILE A 109 -23.78 -2.57 7.07
CA ILE A 109 -24.55 -3.55 7.86
C ILE A 109 -24.62 -3.13 9.33
N SER A 110 -23.50 -2.70 9.92
CA SER A 110 -23.45 -2.26 11.31
C SER A 110 -24.37 -1.06 11.58
N ASP A 111 -24.43 -0.11 10.64
CA ASP A 111 -25.26 1.08 10.77
C ASP A 111 -26.75 0.72 10.71
N VAL A 112 -27.15 -0.08 9.73
CA VAL A 112 -28.54 -0.55 9.60
C VAL A 112 -28.94 -1.39 10.82
N VAL A 113 -28.04 -2.17 11.41
CA VAL A 113 -28.29 -2.92 12.65
C VAL A 113 -28.55 -1.98 13.84
N ASN A 114 -27.84 -0.86 13.92
CA ASN A 114 -28.07 0.13 14.98
C ASN A 114 -29.41 0.86 14.81
N GLU A 115 -29.77 1.20 13.58
CA GLU A 115 -31.09 1.79 13.27
C GLU A 115 -32.21 0.81 13.57
N LEU A 116 -32.10 -0.43 13.07
CA LEU A 116 -33.05 -1.51 13.33
C LEU A 116 -33.21 -1.77 14.84
N ARG A 117 -32.11 -1.73 15.60
CA ARG A 117 -32.15 -1.84 17.06
C ARG A 117 -33.00 -0.73 17.68
N ALA A 118 -32.79 0.53 17.27
CA ALA A 118 -33.54 1.65 17.84
C ALA A 118 -35.05 1.52 17.55
N ASP A 119 -35.40 1.18 16.30
CA ASP A 119 -36.78 0.96 15.90
C ASP A 119 -37.43 -0.23 16.63
N ALA A 120 -36.73 -1.37 16.71
CA ALA A 120 -37.23 -2.55 17.40
C ALA A 120 -37.41 -2.31 18.90
N ILE A 121 -36.47 -1.61 19.55
CA ILE A 121 -36.60 -1.25 20.97
C ILE A 121 -37.80 -0.33 21.19
N SER A 122 -37.94 0.73 20.37
CA SER A 122 -39.09 1.65 20.43
C SER A 122 -40.41 0.90 20.28
N TYR A 123 -40.49 0.03 19.26
CA TYR A 123 -41.66 -0.78 18.98
C TYR A 123 -42.04 -1.66 20.18
N TRP A 124 -41.12 -2.49 20.67
CA TRP A 124 -41.37 -3.45 21.75
C TRP A 124 -41.59 -2.79 23.12
N LEU A 125 -41.07 -1.57 23.35
CA LEU A 125 -41.35 -0.79 24.57
C LEU A 125 -42.70 -0.09 24.55
N LYS A 126 -43.23 0.33 23.39
CA LYS A 126 -44.52 1.04 23.32
C LYS A 126 -45.71 0.14 23.59
N GLY A 127 -45.69 -1.10 23.08
CA GLY A 127 -46.88 -1.96 23.02
C GLY A 127 -47.89 -1.44 21.99
N TYR A 128 -48.98 -2.18 21.78
CA TYR A 128 -50.06 -1.71 20.89
C TYR A 128 -50.95 -0.68 21.59
N SER A 129 -51.27 0.41 20.86
CA SER A 129 -52.29 1.38 21.25
C SER A 129 -52.96 1.94 20.01
N LYS A 130 -54.30 2.02 20.03
CA LYS A 130 -55.09 2.57 18.91
C LYS A 130 -54.69 4.00 18.55
N LYS A 131 -54.28 4.80 19.55
CA LYS A 131 -53.86 6.20 19.35
C LYS A 131 -52.52 6.31 18.60
N SER A 132 -51.67 5.29 18.68
CA SER A 132 -50.35 5.26 18.04
C SER A 132 -50.26 4.28 16.86
N ALA A 133 -51.40 3.77 16.37
CA ALA A 133 -51.43 2.72 15.33
C ALA A 133 -50.65 3.10 14.06
N LYS A 134 -50.76 4.36 13.61
CA LYS A 134 -49.99 4.84 12.44
C LYS A 134 -48.47 4.83 12.70
N SER A 135 -48.03 5.32 13.86
CA SER A 135 -46.61 5.32 14.23
C SER A 135 -46.07 3.90 14.40
N LEU A 136 -46.88 2.96 14.88
CA LEU A 136 -46.50 1.55 15.00
C LEU A 136 -46.33 0.90 13.63
N LEU A 137 -47.24 1.18 12.69
CA LEU A 137 -47.13 0.70 11.32
C LEU A 137 -45.86 1.22 10.63
N GLU A 138 -45.51 2.50 10.85
CA GLU A 138 -44.25 3.07 10.35
C GLU A 138 -43.03 2.35 10.93
N GLU A 139 -43.03 2.04 12.23
CA GLU A 139 -41.97 1.25 12.88
C GLU A 139 -41.89 -0.18 12.32
N GLU A 140 -43.02 -0.86 12.10
CA GLU A 140 -43.08 -2.20 11.51
C GLU A 140 -42.48 -2.22 10.09
N MET A 141 -42.82 -1.22 9.28
CA MET A 141 -42.25 -1.05 7.94
C MET A 141 -40.74 -0.82 7.99
N ARG A 142 -40.26 0.04 8.90
CA ARG A 142 -38.81 0.28 9.07
C ARG A 142 -38.07 -0.97 9.54
N ILE A 143 -38.65 -1.72 10.48
CA ILE A 143 -38.11 -3.00 10.96
C ILE A 143 -37.96 -3.99 9.81
N LYS A 144 -39.03 -4.19 9.02
CA LYS A 144 -39.00 -5.10 7.86
C LYS A 144 -37.98 -4.66 6.82
N ALA A 145 -37.92 -3.36 6.52
CA ALA A 145 -36.94 -2.80 5.59
C ALA A 145 -35.51 -3.02 6.08
N GLY A 146 -35.22 -2.73 7.36
CA GLY A 146 -33.91 -2.93 7.97
C GLY A 146 -33.45 -4.39 7.89
N LEU A 147 -34.32 -5.34 8.25
CA LEU A 147 -34.03 -6.77 8.14
C LEU A 147 -33.74 -7.21 6.70
N SER A 148 -34.48 -6.68 5.73
CA SER A 148 -34.27 -6.95 4.30
C SER A 148 -32.94 -6.37 3.77
N ILE A 149 -32.62 -5.14 4.14
CA ILE A 149 -31.37 -4.45 3.77
C ILE A 149 -30.16 -5.20 4.34
N ILE A 150 -30.23 -5.66 5.60
CA ILE A 150 -29.16 -6.46 6.21
C ILE A 150 -28.92 -7.73 5.40
N ASN A 151 -29.97 -8.51 5.08
CA ASN A 151 -29.83 -9.74 4.32
C ASN A 151 -29.26 -9.50 2.90
N SER A 152 -29.74 -8.45 2.24
CA SER A 152 -29.27 -8.06 0.90
C SER A 152 -27.80 -7.67 0.93
N THR A 153 -27.39 -6.86 1.91
CA THR A 153 -26.01 -6.42 2.07
C THR A 153 -25.08 -7.57 2.47
N ILE A 154 -25.54 -8.51 3.32
CA ILE A 154 -24.82 -9.76 3.61
C ILE A 154 -24.58 -10.55 2.31
N THR A 155 -25.60 -10.69 1.47
CA THR A 155 -25.49 -11.41 0.18
C THR A 155 -24.47 -10.75 -0.75
N ILE A 156 -24.49 -9.41 -0.85
CA ILE A 156 -23.51 -8.65 -1.63
C ILE A 156 -22.10 -8.83 -1.05
N TYR A 157 -21.92 -8.73 0.27
CA TYR A 157 -20.63 -8.92 0.92
C TYR A 157 -20.07 -10.32 0.66
N VAL A 158 -20.89 -11.35 0.87
CA VAL A 158 -20.55 -12.75 0.63
C VAL A 158 -20.15 -13.00 -0.82
N SER A 159 -20.78 -12.32 -1.78
CA SER A 159 -20.43 -12.41 -3.20
C SER A 159 -19.00 -11.94 -3.51
N LYS A 160 -18.48 -10.97 -2.74
CA LYS A 160 -17.18 -10.30 -2.95
C LYS A 160 -16.01 -10.93 -2.18
N ILE A 161 -16.26 -11.88 -1.29
CA ILE A 161 -15.21 -12.60 -0.55
C ILE A 161 -14.79 -13.90 -1.24
N SER A 162 -13.58 -14.36 -0.95
CA SER A 162 -13.05 -15.60 -1.52
C SER A 162 -13.84 -16.82 -1.02
N LYS A 163 -13.87 -17.90 -1.84
CA LYS A 163 -14.61 -19.14 -1.49
C LYS A 163 -14.23 -19.71 -0.13
N ARG A 164 -12.96 -19.61 0.28
CA ARG A 164 -12.48 -20.07 1.59
C ARG A 164 -13.08 -19.25 2.73
N LYS A 165 -12.99 -17.91 2.67
CA LYS A 165 -13.58 -17.02 3.67
C LYS A 165 -15.10 -17.11 3.69
N ARG A 166 -15.74 -17.31 2.53
CA ARG A 166 -17.19 -17.51 2.40
C ARG A 166 -17.70 -18.65 3.28
N LYS A 167 -17.09 -19.83 3.17
CA LYS A 167 -17.50 -21.01 3.95
C LYS A 167 -17.48 -20.78 5.47
N GLU A 168 -16.62 -19.89 5.95
CA GLU A 168 -16.50 -19.59 7.37
C GLU A 168 -17.44 -18.47 7.82
N ILE A 169 -17.55 -17.40 7.03
CA ILE A 169 -18.23 -16.16 7.44
C ILE A 169 -19.73 -16.19 7.10
N GLU A 170 -20.10 -16.75 5.96
CA GLU A 170 -21.50 -16.76 5.49
C GLU A 170 -22.46 -17.43 6.48
N PRO A 171 -22.17 -18.63 7.03
CA PRO A 171 -23.06 -19.25 8.00
C PRO A 171 -23.22 -18.40 9.27
N LYS A 172 -22.15 -17.75 9.74
CA LYS A 172 -22.18 -16.88 10.92
C LYS A 172 -23.07 -15.65 10.70
N LEU A 173 -22.93 -14.99 9.55
CA LEU A 173 -23.74 -13.82 9.20
C LEU A 173 -25.22 -14.19 9.00
N ARG A 174 -25.50 -15.30 8.32
CA ARG A 174 -26.88 -15.76 8.07
C ARG A 174 -27.55 -16.26 9.34
N ALA A 175 -26.85 -17.03 10.17
CA ALA A 175 -27.39 -17.48 11.46
C ALA A 175 -27.75 -16.28 12.35
N PHE A 176 -26.89 -15.25 12.38
CA PHE A 176 -27.20 -14.04 13.13
C PHE A 176 -28.40 -13.28 12.56
N HIS A 177 -28.46 -13.10 11.24
CA HIS A 177 -29.60 -12.43 10.59
C HIS A 177 -30.92 -13.16 10.88
N ASN A 178 -30.94 -14.48 10.75
CA ASN A 178 -32.11 -15.30 11.05
C ASN A 178 -32.51 -15.19 12.52
N GLU A 179 -31.56 -15.29 13.44
CA GLU A 179 -31.83 -15.12 14.88
C GLU A 179 -32.40 -13.73 15.19
N LEU A 180 -31.85 -12.68 14.57
CA LEU A 180 -32.36 -11.32 14.74
C LEU A 180 -33.77 -11.17 14.18
N PHE A 181 -34.02 -11.76 13.01
CA PHE A 181 -35.34 -11.80 12.37
C PHE A 181 -36.36 -12.47 13.30
N ASP A 182 -36.05 -13.66 13.82
CA ASP A 182 -36.95 -14.43 14.69
C ASP A 182 -37.24 -13.69 16.00
N ILE A 183 -36.23 -13.08 16.64
CA ILE A 183 -36.42 -12.36 17.91
C ILE A 183 -37.26 -11.09 17.71
N ILE A 184 -37.03 -10.34 16.62
CA ILE A 184 -37.72 -9.08 16.38
C ILE A 184 -39.15 -9.30 15.87
N THR A 185 -39.37 -10.31 15.01
CA THR A 185 -40.64 -10.53 14.32
C THR A 185 -41.46 -11.71 14.87
N GLY A 186 -40.94 -12.45 15.84
CA GLY A 186 -41.67 -13.53 16.51
C GLY A 186 -42.75 -13.03 17.48
N ASP A 187 -43.55 -13.98 17.96
CA ASP A 187 -44.69 -13.79 18.86
C ASP A 187 -45.77 -12.85 18.28
N ASP A 188 -46.16 -11.84 19.05
CA ASP A 188 -47.26 -10.91 18.79
C ASP A 188 -46.88 -9.75 17.84
N PHE A 189 -45.86 -9.92 16.98
CA PHE A 189 -45.47 -8.89 16.01
C PHE A 189 -46.63 -8.57 15.05
N GLU A 190 -46.88 -7.28 14.82
CA GLU A 190 -48.02 -6.75 14.03
C GLU A 190 -49.42 -7.03 14.62
N THR A 191 -49.50 -7.67 15.79
CA THR A 191 -50.79 -7.98 16.40
C THR A 191 -51.33 -6.80 17.22
N LEU A 192 -52.66 -6.67 17.22
CA LEU A 192 -53.37 -5.65 18.00
C LEU A 192 -53.38 -5.95 19.51
N GLY A 193 -53.00 -7.17 19.91
CA GLY A 193 -52.94 -7.60 21.31
C GLY A 193 -51.58 -7.42 21.97
N ARG A 194 -50.58 -6.95 21.22
CA ARG A 194 -49.18 -6.88 21.63
C ARG A 194 -48.98 -6.02 22.88
N LYS A 195 -48.40 -6.62 23.91
CA LYS A 195 -47.99 -5.93 25.13
C LYS A 195 -46.54 -5.44 25.05
N GLN A 196 -46.18 -4.56 25.97
CA GLN A 196 -44.80 -4.15 26.14
C GLN A 196 -43.96 -5.33 26.63
N ASP A 197 -42.78 -5.52 26.05
CA ASP A 197 -41.89 -6.62 26.42
C ASP A 197 -40.45 -6.11 26.64
N LYS A 198 -40.12 -5.86 27.91
CA LYS A 198 -38.79 -5.42 28.33
C LYS A 198 -37.73 -6.53 28.21
N GLY A 199 -38.15 -7.79 28.36
CA GLY A 199 -37.26 -8.94 28.23
C GLY A 199 -36.75 -9.05 26.79
N LYS A 200 -37.68 -9.02 25.84
CA LYS A 200 -37.37 -9.03 24.40
C LYS A 200 -36.50 -7.83 24.00
N VAL A 201 -36.80 -6.63 24.49
CA VAL A 201 -35.96 -5.43 24.28
C VAL A 201 -34.52 -5.64 24.73
N SER A 202 -34.30 -6.24 25.90
CA SER A 202 -32.96 -6.54 26.39
C SER A 202 -32.25 -7.56 25.50
N VAL A 203 -32.96 -8.59 25.04
CA VAL A 203 -32.38 -9.62 24.16
C VAL A 203 -32.00 -9.02 22.80
N ILE A 204 -32.89 -8.24 22.17
CA ILE A 204 -32.63 -7.53 20.92
C ILE A 204 -31.38 -6.64 21.06
N SER A 205 -31.34 -5.84 22.12
CA SER A 205 -30.19 -4.99 22.43
C SER A 205 -28.89 -5.80 22.48
N THR A 206 -28.84 -6.84 23.30
CA THR A 206 -27.64 -7.66 23.48
C THR A 206 -27.19 -8.30 22.17
N LYS A 207 -28.14 -8.83 21.38
CA LYS A 207 -27.85 -9.47 20.09
C LYS A 207 -27.31 -8.47 19.07
N CYS A 208 -27.90 -7.28 18.93
CA CYS A 208 -27.38 -6.26 18.03
C CYS A 208 -25.96 -5.81 18.41
N VAL A 209 -25.63 -5.69 19.72
CA VAL A 209 -24.25 -5.40 20.14
C VAL A 209 -23.31 -6.55 19.77
N ALA A 210 -23.69 -7.79 20.07
CA ALA A 210 -22.89 -8.95 19.76
C ALA A 210 -22.57 -9.06 18.26
N PHE A 211 -23.54 -8.74 17.39
CA PHE A 211 -23.31 -8.71 15.95
C PHE A 211 -22.38 -7.62 15.50
N ARG A 212 -22.51 -6.42 16.06
CA ARG A 212 -21.57 -5.34 15.76
C ARG A 212 -20.14 -5.73 16.14
N VAL A 213 -19.95 -6.42 17.26
CA VAL A 213 -18.64 -6.98 17.65
C VAL A 213 -18.19 -8.01 16.61
N LEU A 214 -19.05 -8.95 16.20
CA LEU A 214 -18.74 -9.92 15.15
C LEU A 214 -18.33 -9.23 13.84
N LEU A 215 -19.07 -8.24 13.37
CA LEU A 215 -18.76 -7.49 12.15
C LEU A 215 -17.38 -6.82 12.24
N ASN A 216 -17.03 -6.27 13.40
CA ASN A 216 -15.71 -5.67 13.62
C ASN A 216 -14.58 -6.71 13.60
N THR A 217 -14.81 -7.94 14.08
CA THR A 217 -13.81 -9.02 13.94
C THR A 217 -13.58 -9.43 12.49
N ILE A 218 -14.60 -9.28 11.62
CA ILE A 218 -14.53 -9.61 10.20
C ILE A 218 -13.85 -8.50 9.38
N LYS A 219 -13.84 -7.25 9.86
CA LYS A 219 -13.19 -6.09 9.21
C LYS A 219 -11.65 -6.21 9.18
N VAL A 220 -11.06 -7.05 10.04
CA VAL A 220 -9.61 -7.30 10.15
C VAL A 220 -9.10 -8.14 8.97
#